data_AF-A0A7L4KIY0-F1
#
_entry.id   AF-A0A7L4KIY0-F1
#
_cell.length_a   1.000
_cell.length_b   1.000
_cell.length_c   1.000
_cell.angle_alpha   90.00
_cell.angle_beta   90.00
_cell.angle_gamma   90.00
#
_symmetry.space_group_name_H-M   'P 1'
#
loop_
_entity.id
_entity.type
_entity.pdbx_description
1 polymer ?
#
loop_
_entity_poly.entity_id
_entity_poly.type
_entity_poly.pdbx_seq_one_letter_code
_entity_poly.pdbx_strand_id
1 'polypeptide(L)'
;GKTALLHALASSDGVQNRNTESIRLLLEGGADVRATTKDGDTVFTYIIFLLGEMVCSNTEEAEVISRFCFRVTQLLLAHGADPSECPAPESLTHLCLKSFKCHFPLLRFLLESGAAYNCSLHGPSCWSGFHIVFECLCSHLSVSEDDGFSTDLIQKGQTLLELMMASSQAIQLPSNFEVNTSSCRYHGEKIRTLFFSLKQLERSPQALKHLCRVFIRQRLKPWPVDVKIKALPLPDRLKWYLLIDHTAAGHEDL
;
A
#
# COMPACT_ATOMS: atom_id res chain seq x y z
N GLY A 1 9.32 6.05 24.73
CA GLY A 1 10.49 6.93 24.96
C GLY A 1 11.48 6.78 23.82
N LYS A 2 12.37 7.76 23.55
CA LYS A 2 13.28 7.71 22.38
C LYS A 2 14.17 6.45 22.43
N THR A 3 13.89 5.47 21.58
CA THR A 3 14.70 4.25 21.41
C THR A 3 15.85 4.50 20.44
N ALA A 4 16.86 3.63 20.45
CA ALA A 4 17.94 3.69 19.47
C ALA A 4 17.42 3.56 18.02
N LEU A 5 16.37 2.76 17.79
CA LEU A 5 15.72 2.60 16.48
C LEU A 5 15.05 3.91 16.02
N LEU A 6 14.24 4.54 16.88
CA LEU A 6 13.60 5.82 16.57
C LEU A 6 14.64 6.94 16.36
N HIS A 7 15.75 6.92 17.10
CA HIS A 7 16.85 7.86 16.88
C HIS A 7 17.56 7.61 15.54
N ALA A 8 17.87 6.36 15.19
CA ALA A 8 18.50 6.01 13.92
C ALA A 8 17.63 6.42 12.72
N LEU A 9 16.32 6.20 12.82
CA LEU A 9 15.34 6.70 11.85
C LEU A 9 15.30 8.23 11.79
N ALA A 10 15.10 8.92 12.90
CA ALA A 10 14.98 10.38 12.94
C ALA A 10 16.26 11.11 12.49
N SER A 11 17.43 10.49 12.66
CA SER A 11 18.70 11.02 12.15
C SER A 11 18.86 10.91 10.62
N SER A 12 18.05 10.07 9.95
CA SER A 12 17.94 9.94 8.49
C SER A 12 19.27 10.17 7.77
N ASP A 13 19.39 11.14 6.85
CA ASP A 13 18.40 12.09 6.31
C ASP A 13 17.69 11.58 5.04
N GLY A 14 18.13 10.44 4.50
CA GLY A 14 17.62 9.81 3.28
C GLY A 14 18.53 10.04 2.07
N VAL A 15 19.33 11.12 2.03
CA VAL A 15 20.21 11.51 0.92
C VAL A 15 21.68 11.31 1.29
N GLN A 16 22.18 12.14 2.22
CA GLN A 16 23.57 12.15 2.69
C GLN A 16 23.78 11.08 3.76
N ASN A 17 22.97 11.14 4.81
CA ASN A 17 22.94 10.12 5.85
C ASN A 17 21.87 9.07 5.49
N ARG A 18 22.25 7.79 5.55
CA ARG A 18 21.35 6.65 5.26
C ARG A 18 21.67 5.54 6.22
N ASN A 19 21.11 5.63 7.42
CA ASN A 19 21.41 4.74 8.55
C ASN A 19 20.78 3.33 8.41
N THR A 20 20.55 2.85 7.19
CA THR A 20 19.95 1.56 6.86
C THR A 20 20.66 0.39 7.52
N GLU A 21 21.99 0.45 7.62
CA GLU A 21 22.80 -0.59 8.30
C GLU A 21 22.55 -0.59 9.81
N SER A 22 22.63 0.58 10.45
CA SER A 22 22.34 0.74 11.88
C SER A 22 20.90 0.34 12.21
N ILE A 23 19.94 0.73 11.37
CA ILE A 23 18.54 0.31 11.48
C ILE A 23 18.43 -1.21 11.39
N ARG A 24 19.10 -1.85 10.42
CA ARG A 24 19.11 -3.32 10.28
C ARG A 24 19.69 -4.01 11.52
N LEU A 25 20.85 -3.57 12.01
CA LEU A 25 21.51 -4.16 13.17
C LEU A 25 20.70 -3.98 14.46
N LEU A 26 20.04 -2.83 14.64
CA LEU A 26 19.14 -2.60 15.78
C LEU A 26 17.91 -3.51 15.71
N LEU A 27 17.34 -3.67 14.53
CA LEU A 27 16.21 -4.57 14.26
C LEU A 27 16.61 -6.04 14.51
N GLU A 28 17.72 -6.50 13.93
CA GLU A 28 18.29 -7.85 14.17
C GLU A 28 18.60 -8.08 15.66
N GLY A 29 18.99 -7.03 16.39
CA GLY A 29 19.19 -7.01 17.84
C GLY A 29 17.89 -6.99 18.67
N GLY A 30 16.71 -7.07 18.05
CA GLY A 30 15.42 -7.12 18.73
C GLY A 30 14.86 -5.76 19.17
N ALA A 31 15.24 -4.66 18.52
CA ALA A 31 14.65 -3.35 18.81
C ALA A 31 13.13 -3.34 18.56
N ASP A 32 12.38 -2.83 19.55
CA ASP A 32 10.92 -2.78 19.51
C ASP A 32 10.42 -1.81 18.42
N VAL A 33 9.78 -2.37 17.39
CA VAL A 33 9.14 -1.63 16.29
C VAL A 33 7.84 -0.94 16.69
N ARG A 34 7.27 -1.27 17.86
CA ARG A 34 6.04 -0.68 18.40
C ARG A 34 6.30 0.43 19.41
N ALA A 35 7.58 0.71 19.69
CA ALA A 35 7.96 1.80 20.58
C ALA A 35 7.62 3.16 19.98
N THR A 36 7.11 4.06 20.82
CA THR A 36 6.78 5.46 20.44
C THR A 36 7.62 6.48 21.21
N THR A 37 7.75 7.70 20.69
CA THR A 37 8.35 8.83 21.44
C THR A 37 7.40 9.35 22.54
N LYS A 38 7.72 10.49 23.16
CA LYS A 38 6.76 11.16 24.06
C LYS A 38 5.66 11.89 23.28
N ASP A 39 5.97 12.21 22.02
CA ASP A 39 5.19 13.06 21.12
C ASP A 39 4.28 12.21 20.20
N GLY A 40 4.42 10.88 20.28
CA GLY A 40 3.63 9.89 19.53
C GLY A 40 4.37 9.23 18.38
N ASP A 41 5.56 9.72 17.99
CA ASP A 41 6.23 9.26 16.77
C ASP A 41 6.50 7.75 16.79
N THR A 42 6.10 7.09 15.71
CA THR A 42 6.30 5.66 15.45
C THR A 42 7.51 5.44 14.55
N VAL A 43 7.85 4.18 14.27
CA VAL A 43 8.86 3.83 13.27
C VAL A 43 8.54 4.32 11.85
N PHE A 44 7.27 4.65 11.56
CA PHE A 44 6.85 5.16 10.25
C PHE A 44 6.79 6.68 10.16
N THR A 45 6.68 7.42 11.28
CA THR A 45 6.56 8.90 11.27
C THR A 45 7.66 9.57 10.44
N TYR A 46 8.91 9.10 10.55
CA TYR A 46 10.02 9.66 9.79
C TYR A 46 9.96 9.34 8.28
N ILE A 47 9.51 8.13 7.93
CA ILE A 47 9.31 7.73 6.53
C ILE A 47 8.16 8.54 5.91
N ILE A 48 7.10 8.76 6.69
CA ILE A 48 5.95 9.59 6.30
C ILE A 48 6.37 11.04 6.06
N PHE A 49 7.21 11.61 6.93
CA PHE A 49 7.78 12.93 6.75
C PHE A 49 8.60 13.03 5.45
N LEU A 50 9.59 12.14 5.25
CA LEU A 50 10.42 12.14 4.04
C LEU A 50 9.60 11.99 2.76
N LEU A 51 8.59 11.11 2.75
CA LEU A 51 7.74 10.89 1.58
C LEU A 51 6.66 11.98 1.38
N GLY A 52 6.34 12.74 2.43
CA GLY A 52 5.36 13.83 2.38
C GLY A 52 5.95 15.13 1.81
N GLU A 53 7.20 15.45 2.16
CA GLU A 53 7.94 16.61 1.64
C GLU A 53 8.37 16.44 0.17
N MET A 54 8.30 15.22 -0.37
CA MET A 54 8.61 14.93 -1.77
C MET A 54 7.55 15.52 -2.70
N VAL A 55 7.88 16.65 -3.33
CA VAL A 55 7.25 17.05 -4.60
C VAL A 55 7.43 15.89 -5.58
N CYS A 56 6.40 15.60 -6.39
CA CYS A 56 6.46 14.57 -7.43
C CYS A 56 7.29 15.02 -8.66
N SER A 57 8.52 15.48 -8.40
CA SER A 57 9.57 15.80 -9.36
C SER A 57 10.52 14.61 -9.49
N ASN A 58 10.97 14.34 -10.71
CA ASN A 58 11.91 13.25 -10.99
C ASN A 58 13.36 13.72 -10.73
N THR A 59 13.67 14.12 -9.49
CA THR A 59 15.03 14.48 -9.10
C THR A 59 15.80 13.25 -8.59
N GLU A 60 17.12 13.25 -8.74
CA GLU A 60 17.98 12.18 -8.20
C GLU A 60 17.80 12.04 -6.68
N GLU A 61 17.61 13.16 -5.97
CA GLU A 61 17.30 13.18 -4.54
C GLU A 61 16.00 12.41 -4.22
N ALA A 62 14.96 12.59 -5.04
CA ALA A 62 13.68 11.91 -4.84
C ALA A 62 13.77 10.40 -5.08
N GLU A 63 14.55 9.95 -6.06
CA GLU A 63 14.83 8.53 -6.27
C GLU A 63 15.65 7.93 -5.12
N VAL A 64 16.63 8.68 -4.60
CA VAL A 64 17.48 8.25 -3.47
C VAL A 64 16.67 8.14 -2.18
N ILE A 65 15.83 9.13 -1.86
CA ILE A 65 14.91 9.09 -0.71
C ILE A 65 13.90 7.95 -0.87
N SER A 66 13.25 7.83 -2.04
CA SER A 66 12.29 6.76 -2.31
C SER A 66 12.89 5.37 -2.10
N ARG A 67 14.11 5.14 -2.59
CA ARG A 67 14.85 3.88 -2.41
C ARG A 67 15.26 3.64 -0.95
N PHE A 68 15.64 4.68 -0.21
CA PHE A 68 15.89 4.59 1.23
C PHE A 68 14.63 4.21 2.01
N CYS A 69 13.54 4.97 1.83
CA CYS A 69 12.24 4.74 2.46
C CYS A 69 11.70 3.33 2.14
N PHE A 70 11.81 2.87 0.89
CA PHE A 70 11.44 1.51 0.50
C PHE A 70 12.25 0.47 1.26
N ARG A 71 13.58 0.62 1.30
CA ARG A 71 14.46 -0.35 1.98
C ARG A 71 14.24 -0.40 3.49
N VAL A 72 14.04 0.74 4.15
CA VAL A 72 13.72 0.80 5.58
C VAL A 72 12.34 0.18 5.84
N THR A 73 11.33 0.48 5.01
CA THR A 73 10.00 -0.12 5.13
C THR A 73 10.05 -1.65 5.02
N GLN A 74 10.85 -2.21 4.10
CA GLN A 74 11.06 -3.66 4.03
C GLN A 74 11.60 -4.25 5.34
N LEU A 75 12.58 -3.59 5.96
CA LEU A 75 13.18 -4.04 7.23
C LEU A 75 12.17 -3.98 8.39
N LEU A 76 11.43 -2.88 8.51
CA LEU A 76 10.41 -2.69 9.54
C LEU A 76 9.28 -3.73 9.42
N LEU A 77 8.74 -3.96 8.22
CA LEU A 77 7.74 -4.99 7.98
C LEU A 77 8.27 -6.39 8.30
N ALA A 78 9.52 -6.68 7.91
CA ALA A 78 10.14 -7.97 8.21
C ALA A 78 10.33 -8.24 9.71
N HIS A 79 10.16 -7.25 10.58
CA HIS A 79 10.17 -7.39 12.04
C HIS A 79 8.81 -7.04 12.68
N GLY A 80 7.75 -7.06 11.88
CA GLY A 80 6.37 -7.01 12.36
C GLY A 80 5.78 -5.63 12.59
N ALA A 81 6.42 -4.56 12.11
CA ALA A 81 5.80 -3.23 12.08
C ALA A 81 4.58 -3.24 11.15
N ASP A 82 3.43 -2.72 11.61
CA ASP A 82 2.21 -2.61 10.80
C ASP A 82 2.14 -1.22 10.14
N PRO A 83 2.27 -1.12 8.81
CA PRO A 83 2.26 0.15 8.08
C PRO A 83 0.88 0.81 7.99
N SER A 84 -0.16 0.19 8.56
CA SER A 84 -1.55 0.62 8.49
C SER A 84 -2.17 0.98 9.84
N GLU A 85 -1.36 1.16 10.91
CA GLU A 85 -1.86 1.58 12.22
C GLU A 85 -2.58 2.94 12.16
N CYS A 86 -3.54 3.13 13.08
CA CYS A 86 -4.41 4.31 13.15
C CYS A 86 -3.94 5.18 14.34
N PRO A 87 -3.85 6.52 14.21
CA PRO A 87 -4.57 7.41 13.29
C PRO A 87 -4.01 7.50 11.86
N ALA A 88 -4.85 7.95 10.92
CA ALA A 88 -4.52 8.03 9.50
C ALA A 88 -3.24 8.84 9.15
N PRO A 89 -2.84 9.92 9.87
CA PRO A 89 -1.56 10.59 9.64
C PRO A 89 -0.32 9.75 9.98
N GLU A 90 -0.46 8.72 10.83
CA GLU A 90 0.62 7.80 11.22
C GLU A 90 0.67 6.53 10.35
N SER A 91 -0.36 6.30 9.53
CA SER A 91 -0.44 5.20 8.57
C SER A 91 0.37 5.50 7.31
N LEU A 92 1.50 4.81 7.14
CA LEU A 92 2.30 4.86 5.91
C LEU A 92 1.45 4.42 4.70
N THR A 93 0.62 3.39 4.87
CA THR A 93 -0.29 2.91 3.82
C THR A 93 -1.26 4.01 3.38
N HIS A 94 -1.80 4.80 4.31
CA HIS A 94 -2.71 5.92 4.02
C HIS A 94 -2.01 7.07 3.29
N LEU A 95 -0.77 7.44 3.70
CA LEU A 95 0.04 8.42 2.96
C LEU A 95 0.29 7.94 1.52
N CYS A 96 0.76 6.71 1.38
CA CYS A 96 1.06 6.12 0.08
C CYS A 96 -0.19 6.00 -0.81
N LEU A 97 -1.38 5.77 -0.23
CA LEU A 97 -2.66 5.82 -0.96
C LEU A 97 -2.99 7.23 -1.47
N LYS A 98 -2.80 8.29 -0.66
CA LYS A 98 -3.09 9.67 -1.08
C LYS A 98 -2.18 10.15 -2.21
N SER A 99 -0.91 9.73 -2.20
CA SER A 99 0.09 10.10 -3.20
C SER A 99 0.50 8.92 -4.09
N PHE A 100 -0.44 8.03 -4.43
CA PHE A 100 -0.12 6.74 -5.06
C PHE A 100 0.55 6.88 -6.43
N LYS A 101 0.36 7.99 -7.15
CA LYS A 101 1.08 8.31 -8.39
C LYS A 101 2.59 8.21 -8.21
N CYS A 102 3.08 8.76 -7.10
CA CYS A 102 4.49 9.03 -6.84
C CYS A 102 5.10 7.92 -5.97
N HIS A 103 4.33 7.42 -5.00
CA HIS A 103 4.74 6.33 -4.10
C HIS A 103 4.25 4.95 -4.57
N PHE A 104 3.95 4.79 -5.87
CA PHE A 104 3.36 3.57 -6.44
C PHE A 104 4.13 2.28 -6.10
N PRO A 105 5.48 2.20 -6.26
CA PRO A 105 6.20 0.95 -5.98
C PRO A 105 6.12 0.55 -4.51
N LEU A 106 6.18 1.54 -3.60
CA LEU A 106 6.05 1.33 -2.17
C LEU A 106 4.63 0.89 -1.80
N LEU A 107 3.60 1.59 -2.28
CA LEU A 107 2.21 1.21 -2.01
C LEU A 107 1.89 -0.20 -2.52
N ARG A 108 2.33 -0.51 -3.75
CA ARG A 108 2.19 -1.84 -4.35
C ARG A 108 2.82 -2.91 -3.45
N PHE A 109 4.07 -2.70 -3.03
CA PHE A 109 4.75 -3.59 -2.09
C PHE A 109 4.00 -3.76 -0.76
N LEU A 110 3.46 -2.68 -0.19
CA LEU A 110 2.65 -2.74 1.05
C LEU A 110 1.39 -3.62 0.86
N LEU A 111 0.65 -3.43 -0.23
CA LEU A 111 -0.56 -4.21 -0.53
C LEU A 111 -0.26 -5.68 -0.88
N GLU A 112 0.76 -5.94 -1.70
CA GLU A 112 1.25 -7.29 -2.01
C GLU A 112 1.74 -8.03 -0.76
N SER A 113 2.35 -7.30 0.17
CA SER A 113 2.72 -7.78 1.50
C SER A 113 1.48 -8.06 2.38
N GLY A 114 0.35 -7.41 2.14
CA GLY A 114 -0.90 -7.58 2.90
C GLY A 114 -1.10 -6.56 4.01
N ALA A 115 -0.56 -5.35 3.87
CA ALA A 115 -0.96 -4.17 4.63
C ALA A 115 -2.49 -3.97 4.57
N ALA A 116 -3.10 -3.42 5.62
CA ALA A 116 -4.52 -3.10 5.58
C ALA A 116 -4.74 -1.86 4.69
N TYR A 117 -5.70 -1.93 3.78
CA TYR A 117 -6.06 -0.85 2.86
C TYR A 117 -7.20 0.03 3.39
N ASN A 118 -7.64 -0.17 4.63
CA ASN A 118 -8.60 0.65 5.35
C ASN A 118 -8.20 0.68 6.84
N CYS A 119 -8.85 1.53 7.63
CA CYS A 119 -8.55 1.62 9.06
C CYS A 119 -8.84 0.29 9.78
N SER A 120 -7.79 -0.32 10.33
CA SER A 120 -7.88 -1.60 11.06
C SER A 120 -8.65 -1.51 12.38
N LEU A 121 -8.70 -0.33 13.01
CA LEU A 121 -9.38 -0.10 14.28
C LEU A 121 -10.84 0.37 14.13
N HIS A 122 -11.09 1.26 13.17
CA HIS A 122 -12.37 1.96 13.03
C HIS A 122 -13.14 1.61 11.74
N GLY A 123 -12.57 0.76 10.87
CA GLY A 123 -13.16 0.38 9.60
C GLY A 123 -13.12 1.47 8.51
N PRO A 124 -13.75 1.23 7.35
CA PRO A 124 -13.65 2.11 6.18
C PRO A 124 -14.24 3.52 6.38
N SER A 125 -15.01 3.76 7.44
CA SER A 125 -15.55 5.07 7.81
C SER A 125 -14.51 6.05 8.33
N CYS A 126 -13.38 5.57 8.88
CA CYS A 126 -12.27 6.41 9.33
C CYS A 126 -11.33 6.75 8.17
N TRP A 127 -10.89 5.73 7.42
CA TRP A 127 -10.27 5.89 6.11
C TRP A 127 -10.40 4.60 5.30
N SER A 128 -10.51 4.74 3.98
CA SER A 128 -10.67 3.63 3.04
C SER A 128 -9.86 3.89 1.76
N GLY A 129 -8.98 2.95 1.42
CA GLY A 129 -8.17 3.02 0.20
C GLY A 129 -9.00 2.99 -1.07
N PHE A 130 -10.16 2.34 -1.07
CA PHE A 130 -11.13 2.46 -2.17
C PHE A 130 -11.56 3.92 -2.37
N HIS A 131 -11.96 4.60 -1.29
CA HIS A 131 -12.37 6.01 -1.35
C HIS A 131 -11.22 6.91 -1.82
N ILE A 132 -10.04 6.77 -1.23
CA ILE A 132 -8.86 7.59 -1.52
C ILE A 132 -8.38 7.40 -2.98
N VAL A 133 -8.37 6.16 -3.51
CA VAL A 133 -7.98 5.92 -4.90
C VAL A 133 -8.98 6.56 -5.87
N PHE A 134 -10.29 6.46 -5.63
CA PHE A 134 -11.28 7.14 -6.47
C PHE A 134 -11.23 8.66 -6.35
N GLU A 135 -11.02 9.21 -5.14
CA GLU A 135 -10.82 10.64 -4.91
C GLU A 135 -9.60 11.17 -5.70
N CYS A 136 -8.46 10.47 -5.61
CA CYS A 136 -7.22 10.82 -6.29
C CYS A 136 -7.34 10.68 -7.83
N LEU A 137 -8.02 9.66 -8.33
CA LEU A 137 -8.34 9.54 -9.76
C LEU A 137 -9.21 10.72 -10.22
N CYS A 138 -10.29 11.04 -9.51
CA CYS A 138 -11.20 12.11 -9.90
C CYS A 138 -10.56 13.52 -9.80
N SER A 139 -9.70 13.76 -8.81
CA SER A 139 -9.03 15.06 -8.66
C SER A 139 -8.04 15.31 -9.80
N HIS A 140 -7.12 14.38 -10.07
CA HIS A 140 -6.08 14.57 -11.09
C HIS A 140 -6.62 14.50 -12.54
N LEU A 141 -7.61 13.63 -12.81
CA LEU A 141 -8.20 13.48 -14.16
C LEU A 141 -9.24 14.56 -14.49
N SER A 142 -9.53 15.48 -13.56
CA SER A 142 -10.33 16.68 -13.84
C SER A 142 -9.53 17.85 -14.43
N VAL A 143 -8.19 17.81 -14.33
CA VAL A 143 -7.28 18.91 -14.69
C VAL A 143 -6.41 18.59 -15.91
N SER A 144 -6.17 17.31 -16.22
CA SER A 144 -5.25 16.90 -17.28
C SER A 144 -5.93 16.59 -18.62
N GLU A 145 -5.32 17.07 -19.71
CA GLU A 145 -5.63 16.67 -21.10
C GLU A 145 -4.58 15.70 -21.68
N ASP A 146 -3.53 15.35 -20.91
CA ASP A 146 -2.49 14.41 -21.35
C ASP A 146 -2.97 12.96 -21.19
N ASP A 147 -3.23 12.30 -22.32
CA ASP A 147 -3.67 10.90 -22.37
C ASP A 147 -2.58 9.94 -21.86
N GLY A 148 -1.29 10.27 -22.01
CA GLY A 148 -0.19 9.46 -21.49
C GLY A 148 -0.14 9.46 -19.96
N PHE A 149 -0.17 10.64 -19.34
CA PHE A 149 -0.29 10.75 -17.89
C PHE A 149 -1.58 10.12 -17.35
N SER A 150 -2.70 10.36 -18.03
CA SER A 150 -4.01 9.90 -17.57
C SER A 150 -4.16 8.38 -17.66
N THR A 151 -3.61 7.74 -18.69
CA THR A 151 -3.62 6.28 -18.82
C THR A 151 -2.72 5.59 -17.79
N ASP A 152 -1.52 6.10 -17.51
CA ASP A 152 -0.66 5.59 -16.41
C ASP A 152 -1.37 5.69 -15.05
N LEU A 153 -1.99 6.84 -14.75
CA LEU A 153 -2.68 7.05 -13.47
C LEU A 153 -3.87 6.09 -13.30
N ILE A 154 -4.67 5.89 -14.36
CA ILE A 154 -5.80 4.94 -14.36
C ILE A 154 -5.29 3.51 -14.19
N GLN A 155 -4.22 3.10 -14.90
CA GLN A 155 -3.64 1.76 -14.79
C GLN A 155 -3.09 1.48 -13.40
N LYS A 156 -2.41 2.46 -12.79
CA LYS A 156 -1.97 2.40 -11.39
C LYS A 156 -3.17 2.26 -10.44
N GLY A 157 -4.18 3.12 -10.58
CA GLY A 157 -5.41 3.06 -9.78
C GLY A 157 -6.11 1.70 -9.88
N GLN A 158 -6.29 1.16 -11.09
CA GLN A 158 -6.86 -0.17 -11.32
C GLN A 158 -6.03 -1.27 -10.64
N THR A 159 -4.70 -1.26 -10.80
CA THR A 159 -3.80 -2.24 -10.15
C THR A 159 -3.97 -2.23 -8.63
N LEU A 160 -4.11 -1.04 -8.02
CA LEU A 160 -4.33 -0.92 -6.57
C LEU A 160 -5.72 -1.44 -6.15
N LEU A 161 -6.77 -1.12 -6.91
CA LEU A 161 -8.11 -1.67 -6.69
C LEU A 161 -8.10 -3.21 -6.76
N GLU A 162 -7.42 -3.78 -7.75
CA GLU A 162 -7.26 -5.23 -7.90
C GLU A 162 -6.52 -5.86 -6.71
N LEU A 163 -5.40 -5.28 -6.24
CA LEU A 163 -4.65 -5.75 -5.07
C LEU A 163 -5.47 -5.66 -3.76
N MET A 164 -6.23 -4.58 -3.57
CA MET A 164 -7.13 -4.39 -2.43
C MET A 164 -8.27 -5.43 -2.43
N MET A 165 -8.98 -5.56 -3.56
CA MET A 165 -10.04 -6.56 -3.73
C MET A 165 -9.48 -7.97 -3.56
N ALA A 166 -8.28 -8.25 -4.09
CA ALA A 166 -7.63 -9.55 -3.98
C ALA A 166 -7.30 -9.99 -2.54
N SER A 167 -7.20 -9.03 -1.62
CA SER A 167 -6.93 -9.22 -0.19
C SER A 167 -8.18 -9.09 0.70
N SER A 168 -9.35 -8.77 0.12
CA SER A 168 -10.62 -8.53 0.83
C SER A 168 -11.37 -9.85 1.09
N GLN A 169 -11.68 -10.24 2.34
CA GLN A 169 -12.60 -11.37 2.57
C GLN A 169 -14.03 -11.02 2.11
N ALA A 170 -14.44 -9.80 2.42
CA ALA A 170 -15.62 -9.12 1.89
C ALA A 170 -15.21 -7.68 1.60
N ILE A 171 -15.69 -7.11 0.49
CA ILE A 171 -15.48 -5.69 0.19
C ILE A 171 -16.35 -4.89 1.15
N GLN A 172 -15.75 -3.90 1.81
CA GLN A 172 -16.42 -2.99 2.72
C GLN A 172 -16.18 -1.55 2.28
N LEU A 173 -17.21 -0.91 1.72
CA LEU A 173 -17.16 0.49 1.35
C LEU A 173 -17.75 1.38 2.47
N PRO A 174 -17.38 2.66 2.55
CA PRO A 174 -18.03 3.60 3.46
C PRO A 174 -19.54 3.71 3.16
N SER A 175 -20.34 3.97 4.20
CA SER A 175 -21.77 4.28 4.06
C SER A 175 -21.97 5.44 3.07
N ASN A 176 -22.92 5.29 2.14
CA ASN A 176 -23.18 6.26 1.07
C ASN A 176 -21.96 6.62 0.21
N PHE A 177 -20.97 5.72 0.07
CA PHE A 177 -19.84 5.94 -0.83
C PHE A 177 -20.29 6.01 -2.29
N GLU A 178 -20.22 7.22 -2.84
CA GLU A 178 -20.44 7.58 -4.24
C GLU A 178 -19.18 8.23 -4.82
N VAL A 179 -19.00 8.13 -6.14
CA VAL A 179 -17.87 8.72 -6.87
C VAL A 179 -18.43 9.72 -7.89
N ASN A 180 -18.13 11.00 -7.70
CA ASN A 180 -18.59 12.06 -8.59
C ASN A 180 -17.65 12.22 -9.79
N THR A 181 -17.99 11.58 -10.91
CA THR A 181 -17.20 11.65 -12.16
C THR A 181 -17.53 12.86 -13.04
N SER A 182 -18.38 13.79 -12.60
CA SER A 182 -18.86 14.90 -13.46
C SER A 182 -17.76 15.88 -13.88
N SER A 183 -16.68 15.99 -13.10
CA SER A 183 -15.49 16.79 -13.40
C SER A 183 -14.52 16.10 -14.39
N CYS A 184 -14.65 14.78 -14.59
CA CYS A 184 -13.68 13.95 -15.30
C CYS A 184 -14.02 13.82 -16.80
N ARG A 185 -13.88 14.91 -17.56
CA ARG A 185 -14.42 15.01 -18.95
C ARG A 185 -14.03 13.86 -19.88
N TYR A 186 -12.76 13.48 -19.91
CA TYR A 186 -12.21 12.53 -20.90
C TYR A 186 -12.22 11.07 -20.42
N HIS A 187 -12.21 10.84 -19.11
CA HIS A 187 -12.03 9.51 -18.52
C HIS A 187 -13.13 9.11 -17.53
N GLY A 188 -14.16 9.94 -17.35
CA GLY A 188 -15.26 9.71 -16.41
C GLY A 188 -15.91 8.34 -16.57
N GLU A 189 -16.12 7.86 -17.80
CA GLU A 189 -16.72 6.53 -18.00
C GLU A 189 -15.80 5.38 -17.57
N LYS A 190 -14.47 5.48 -17.75
CA LYS A 190 -13.52 4.47 -17.24
C LYS A 190 -13.53 4.42 -15.70
N ILE A 191 -13.62 5.57 -15.04
CA ILE A 191 -13.73 5.64 -13.58
C ILE A 191 -15.09 5.06 -13.14
N ARG A 192 -16.16 5.37 -13.86
CA ARG A 192 -17.53 4.93 -13.57
C ARG A 192 -17.69 3.42 -13.73
N THR A 193 -17.08 2.80 -14.75
CA THR A 193 -17.08 1.34 -14.92
C THR A 193 -16.31 0.65 -13.80
N LEU A 194 -15.11 1.12 -13.43
CA LEU A 194 -14.36 0.60 -12.27
C LEU A 194 -15.18 0.68 -10.97
N PHE A 195 -15.87 1.80 -10.74
CA PHE A 195 -16.72 2.00 -9.56
C PHE A 195 -17.94 1.06 -9.55
N PHE A 196 -18.62 0.88 -10.69
CA PHE A 196 -19.72 -0.08 -10.81
C PHE A 196 -19.25 -1.52 -10.60
N SER A 197 -18.10 -1.92 -11.14
CA SER A 197 -17.51 -3.25 -10.89
C SER A 197 -17.25 -3.48 -9.40
N LEU A 198 -16.69 -2.50 -8.70
CA LEU A 198 -16.48 -2.56 -7.25
C LEU A 198 -17.81 -2.70 -6.47
N LYS A 199 -18.83 -1.91 -6.83
CA LYS A 199 -20.18 -1.99 -6.22
C LYS A 199 -20.92 -3.29 -6.53
N GLN A 200 -20.67 -3.91 -7.68
CA GLN A 200 -21.17 -5.24 -8.00
C GLN A 200 -20.49 -6.31 -7.15
N LEU A 201 -19.16 -6.23 -7.00
CA LEU A 201 -18.38 -7.16 -6.21
C LEU A 201 -18.67 -7.07 -4.69
N GLU A 202 -19.03 -5.88 -4.18
CA GLU A 202 -19.55 -5.68 -2.81
C GLU A 202 -20.84 -6.49 -2.54
N ARG A 203 -21.68 -6.70 -3.56
CA ARG A 203 -22.96 -7.42 -3.44
C ARG A 203 -22.86 -8.91 -3.76
N SER A 204 -21.77 -9.36 -4.36
CA SER A 204 -21.57 -10.76 -4.76
C SER A 204 -20.77 -11.55 -3.71
N PRO A 205 -21.17 -12.79 -3.37
CA PRO A 205 -20.34 -13.64 -2.52
C PRO A 205 -19.04 -14.02 -3.23
N GLN A 206 -17.91 -13.91 -2.52
CA GLN A 206 -16.59 -14.29 -3.05
C GLN A 206 -16.48 -15.81 -3.20
N ALA A 207 -15.81 -16.27 -4.27
CA ALA A 207 -15.58 -17.69 -4.52
C ALA A 207 -14.73 -18.33 -3.40
N LEU A 208 -14.97 -19.61 -3.09
CA LEU A 208 -14.23 -20.33 -2.04
C LEU A 208 -12.70 -20.25 -2.21
N LYS A 209 -12.20 -20.38 -3.45
CA LYS A 209 -10.76 -20.24 -3.79
C LYS A 209 -10.19 -18.89 -3.31
N HIS A 210 -10.96 -17.81 -3.46
CA HIS A 210 -10.58 -16.47 -3.03
C HIS A 210 -10.58 -16.35 -1.51
N LEU A 211 -11.63 -16.84 -0.84
CA LEU A 211 -11.71 -16.87 0.63
C LEU A 211 -10.53 -17.65 1.23
N CYS A 212 -10.16 -18.79 0.63
CA CYS A 212 -8.98 -19.56 1.01
C CYS A 212 -7.68 -18.76 0.84
N ARG A 213 -7.50 -18.01 -0.27
CA ARG A 213 -6.33 -17.14 -0.45
C ARG A 213 -6.21 -16.09 0.65
N VAL A 214 -7.30 -15.37 0.93
CA VAL A 214 -7.32 -14.33 1.96
C VAL A 214 -7.01 -14.93 3.34
N PHE A 215 -7.65 -16.05 3.69
CA PHE A 215 -7.40 -16.76 4.95
C PHE A 215 -5.95 -17.22 5.08
N ILE A 216 -5.37 -17.83 4.04
CA ILE A 216 -3.96 -18.26 4.05
C ILE A 216 -3.03 -17.06 4.24
N ARG A 217 -3.21 -15.97 3.46
CA ARG A 217 -2.39 -14.75 3.57
C ARG A 217 -2.46 -14.12 4.97
N GLN A 218 -3.65 -14.08 5.58
CA GLN A 218 -3.83 -13.61 6.96
C GLN A 218 -3.06 -14.47 7.98
N ARG A 219 -3.06 -15.81 7.81
CA ARG A 219 -2.33 -16.74 8.69
C ARG A 219 -0.80 -16.69 8.56
N LEU A 220 -0.28 -16.08 7.50
CA LEU A 220 1.15 -15.89 7.31
C LEU A 220 1.70 -14.59 7.92
N LYS A 221 0.84 -13.69 8.42
CA LYS A 221 1.28 -12.51 9.17
C LYS A 221 2.06 -12.90 10.45
N PRO A 222 2.98 -12.05 10.97
CA PRO A 222 3.41 -10.75 10.45
C PRO A 222 4.19 -10.85 9.13
N TRP A 223 4.52 -9.71 8.52
CA TRP A 223 5.25 -9.61 7.26
C TRP A 223 6.68 -10.20 7.32
N PRO A 224 7.33 -10.49 6.17
CA PRO A 224 6.81 -10.41 4.80
C PRO A 224 6.07 -11.70 4.41
N VAL A 225 4.91 -11.55 3.78
CA VAL A 225 4.02 -12.68 3.46
C VAL A 225 4.51 -13.46 2.22
N ASP A 226 5.19 -12.82 1.28
CA ASP A 226 5.64 -13.42 0.02
C ASP A 226 6.73 -14.49 0.24
N VAL A 227 7.72 -14.23 1.10
CA VAL A 227 8.78 -15.19 1.46
C VAL A 227 8.16 -16.44 2.09
N LYS A 228 7.15 -16.25 2.95
CA LYS A 228 6.43 -17.34 3.61
C LYS A 228 5.58 -18.14 2.61
N ILE A 229 4.93 -17.51 1.64
CA ILE A 229 4.22 -18.20 0.55
C ILE A 229 5.18 -19.05 -0.28
N LYS A 230 6.34 -18.50 -0.66
CA LYS A 230 7.36 -19.21 -1.47
C LYS A 230 7.85 -20.50 -0.77
N ALA A 231 7.95 -20.47 0.56
CA ALA A 231 8.33 -21.60 1.40
C ALA A 231 7.22 -22.65 1.64
N LEU A 232 5.96 -22.38 1.27
CA LEU A 232 4.88 -23.37 1.44
C LEU A 232 5.09 -24.61 0.54
N PRO A 233 4.74 -25.83 1.00
CA PRO A 233 4.78 -27.05 0.22
C PRO A 233 3.57 -27.14 -0.74
N LEU A 234 3.44 -26.15 -1.63
CA LEU A 234 2.37 -26.02 -2.62
C LEU A 234 2.95 -25.99 -4.04
N PRO A 235 2.21 -26.46 -5.06
CA PRO A 235 2.55 -26.23 -6.47
C PRO A 235 2.67 -24.74 -6.80
N ASP A 236 3.55 -24.40 -7.74
CA ASP A 236 3.87 -23.00 -8.04
C ASP A 236 2.66 -22.18 -8.53
N ARG A 237 1.74 -22.80 -9.30
CA ARG A 237 0.47 -22.16 -9.70
C ARG A 237 -0.40 -21.73 -8.51
N LEU A 238 -0.34 -22.43 -7.37
CA LEU A 238 -1.00 -21.99 -6.14
C LEU A 238 -0.19 -20.91 -5.42
N LYS A 239 1.15 -20.98 -5.43
CA LYS A 239 2.00 -19.90 -4.88
C LYS A 239 1.78 -18.58 -5.61
N TRP A 240 1.78 -18.55 -6.95
CA TRP A 240 1.50 -17.36 -7.76
C TRP A 240 0.12 -16.77 -7.45
N TYR A 241 -0.90 -17.63 -7.35
CA TYR A 241 -2.25 -17.22 -6.97
C TYR A 241 -2.31 -16.57 -5.57
N LEU A 242 -1.55 -17.10 -4.60
CA LEU A 242 -1.42 -16.54 -3.24
C LEU A 242 -0.59 -15.25 -3.20
N LEU A 243 0.39 -15.09 -4.10
CA LEU A 243 1.22 -13.88 -4.24
C LEU A 243 0.46 -12.70 -4.85
N ILE A 244 -0.69 -12.96 -5.50
CA ILE A 244 -1.42 -11.96 -6.32
C ILE A 244 -0.54 -11.47 -7.48
N ASP A 245 0.25 -12.38 -8.07
CA ASP A 245 1.09 -12.07 -9.22
C ASP A 245 0.30 -12.29 -10.52
N HIS A 246 0.02 -11.18 -11.21
CA HIS A 246 -0.71 -11.19 -12.48
C HIS A 246 0.20 -11.54 -13.68
N THR A 247 1.53 -11.54 -13.54
CA THR A 247 2.45 -11.84 -14.65
C THR A 247 2.46 -13.32 -15.03
N ALA A 248 2.19 -14.21 -14.07
CA ALA A 248 2.14 -15.65 -14.28
C ALA A 248 0.85 -16.14 -14.99
N ALA A 249 -0.16 -15.28 -15.14
CA ALA A 249 -1.41 -15.63 -15.84
C ALA A 249 -1.25 -15.76 -17.37
N GLY A 250 -0.15 -15.25 -17.94
CA GLY A 250 0.16 -15.36 -19.37
C GLY A 250 0.61 -16.75 -19.85
N HIS A 251 0.68 -17.74 -18.95
CA HIS A 251 1.02 -19.13 -19.26
C HIS A 251 -0.20 -20.07 -19.38
N GLU A 252 -1.42 -19.54 -19.53
CA GLU A 252 -2.64 -20.37 -19.63
C GLU A 252 -3.05 -20.76 -21.08
N ASP A 253 -2.27 -20.37 -22.11
CA ASP A 253 -2.52 -20.70 -23.54
C ASP A 253 -1.31 -21.38 -24.24
N LEU A 254 -0.75 -22.46 -23.66
CA LEU A 254 0.18 -23.40 -24.34
C LEU A 254 0.14 -24.81 -23.73
#